data_AF-A0A957AJJ9-F1
#
_entry.id   AF-A0A957AJJ9-F1
#
_cell.length_a   1.000
_cell.length_b   1.000
_cell.length_c   1.000
_cell.angle_alpha   90.00
_cell.angle_beta   90.00
_cell.angle_gamma   90.00
#
_symmetry.space_group_name_H-M   'P 1'
#
loop_
_entity.id
_entity.type
_entity.pdbx_description
1 polymer ?
#
loop_
_entity_poly.entity_id
_entity_poly.type
_entity_poly.pdbx_seq_one_letter_code
_entity_poly.pdbx_strand_id
1 'polypeptide(L)'
;MPQTHHLDKNAVMYRWNRDAAPALTVQPGDTVVFDTPEITRGQITPDSTADALLNLDFGLIHQISGPVAIAGAEPGDTLVVEIIEVKPKAWGYSFVLPGFNLLKDDEAFQTPYLKHWDLTGNGEAEFMPGIVVPFEPFCGLMGLAPAEPGELSTVPPRRVGGNLDIRQLIAGTTLYLPVEVEGGLFACGDCHATQGDGEVCG
;
A
#
# COMPACT_ATOMS: atom_id res chain seq x y z
N MET A 1 3.29 26.02 -13.49
CA MET A 1 1.89 25.69 -13.14
C MET A 1 1.88 24.21 -12.79
N PRO A 2 1.21 23.80 -11.69
CA PRO A 2 1.05 22.40 -11.34
C PRO A 2 0.52 21.57 -12.50
N GLN A 3 1.08 20.38 -12.69
CA GLN A 3 0.64 19.41 -13.69
C GLN A 3 0.12 18.14 -13.02
N THR A 4 -0.79 17.45 -13.70
CA THR A 4 -1.22 16.11 -13.32
C THR A 4 -0.52 15.09 -14.20
N HIS A 5 0.14 14.13 -13.57
CA HIS A 5 0.83 13.02 -14.22
C HIS A 5 0.13 11.72 -13.91
N HIS A 6 0.19 10.78 -14.84
CA HIS A 6 -0.25 9.40 -14.62
C HIS A 6 0.98 8.52 -14.64
N LEU A 7 1.27 7.86 -13.52
CA LEU A 7 2.34 6.88 -13.46
C LEU A 7 1.97 5.68 -14.35
N ASP A 8 2.93 5.14 -15.10
CA ASP A 8 2.72 3.88 -15.83
C ASP A 8 2.30 2.79 -14.84
N LYS A 9 1.18 2.11 -15.11
CA LYS A 9 0.69 1.02 -14.24
C LYS A 9 1.67 -0.15 -14.08
N ASN A 10 2.66 -0.26 -14.96
CA ASN A 10 3.72 -1.26 -14.88
C ASN A 10 4.97 -0.75 -14.15
N ALA A 11 4.99 0.52 -13.73
CA ALA A 11 6.04 1.06 -12.86
C ALA A 11 5.82 0.54 -11.44
N VAL A 12 6.27 -0.69 -11.22
CA VAL A 12 6.16 -1.39 -9.95
C VAL A 12 7.54 -1.72 -9.40
N MET A 13 7.64 -1.68 -8.07
CA MET A 13 8.82 -2.08 -7.32
C MET A 13 8.45 -3.05 -6.19
N TYR A 14 9.47 -3.72 -5.66
CA TYR A 14 9.31 -4.83 -4.70
C TYR A 14 10.18 -4.69 -3.46
N ARG A 15 11.17 -3.80 -3.53
CA ARG A 15 12.18 -3.54 -2.51
C ARG A 15 12.50 -2.06 -2.56
N TRP A 16 12.71 -1.44 -1.40
CA TRP A 16 13.30 -0.11 -1.39
C TRP A 16 14.74 -0.20 -1.88
N ASN A 17 15.13 0.74 -2.72
CA ASN A 17 16.49 0.85 -3.22
C ASN A 17 16.78 2.31 -3.56
N ARG A 18 17.78 2.90 -2.91
CA ARG A 18 18.20 4.29 -3.13
C ARG A 18 18.77 4.55 -4.52
N ASP A 19 19.27 3.49 -5.17
CA ASP A 19 19.91 3.55 -6.48
C ASP A 19 18.90 3.20 -7.61
N ALA A 20 17.60 3.05 -7.29
CA ALA A 20 16.56 2.77 -8.26
C ALA A 20 16.37 3.94 -9.23
N ALA A 21 16.25 3.63 -10.52
CA ALA A 21 15.87 4.63 -11.52
C ALA A 21 14.40 5.06 -11.29
N PRO A 22 14.09 6.36 -11.30
CA PRO A 22 12.72 6.81 -11.21
C PRO A 22 11.93 6.42 -12.47
N ALA A 23 10.71 5.94 -12.28
CA ALA A 23 9.78 5.68 -13.37
C ALA A 23 9.12 6.97 -13.89
N LEU A 24 9.09 8.01 -13.06
CA LEU A 24 8.57 9.33 -13.36
C LEU A 24 9.33 10.36 -12.52
N THR A 25 9.61 11.54 -13.08
CA THR A 25 10.12 12.69 -12.34
C THR A 25 9.12 13.83 -12.44
N VAL A 26 8.74 14.42 -11.31
CA VAL A 26 7.75 15.51 -11.22
C VAL A 26 8.35 16.74 -10.55
N GLN A 27 7.69 17.89 -10.71
CA GLN A 27 8.05 19.11 -9.99
C GLN A 27 7.30 19.18 -8.65
N PRO A 28 7.86 19.85 -7.62
CA PRO A 28 7.10 20.17 -6.42
C PRO A 28 5.77 20.88 -6.75
N GLY A 29 4.68 20.39 -6.15
CA GLY A 29 3.32 20.88 -6.39
C GLY A 29 2.56 20.18 -7.52
N ASP A 30 3.19 19.27 -8.26
CA ASP A 30 2.48 18.43 -9.22
C ASP A 30 1.61 17.37 -8.52
N THR A 31 0.59 16.89 -9.23
CA THR A 31 -0.25 15.76 -8.83
C THR A 31 0.16 14.50 -9.58
N VAL A 32 0.22 13.35 -8.91
CA VAL A 32 0.49 12.06 -9.54
C VAL A 32 -0.64 11.09 -9.26
N VAL A 33 -1.17 10.48 -10.32
CA VAL A 33 -2.18 9.42 -10.26
C VAL A 33 -1.49 8.07 -10.34
N PHE A 34 -1.71 7.24 -9.33
CA PHE A 34 -1.19 5.88 -9.24
C PHE A 34 -2.30 4.85 -9.52
N ASP A 35 -2.04 3.89 -10.41
CA ASP A 35 -2.82 2.66 -10.49
C ASP A 35 -2.05 1.58 -9.71
N THR A 36 -2.52 1.29 -8.51
CA THR A 36 -1.84 0.37 -7.58
C THR A 36 -2.25 -1.07 -7.86
N PRO A 37 -1.30 -1.99 -8.00
CA PRO A 37 -1.64 -3.39 -8.22
C PRO A 37 -2.11 -4.06 -6.92
N GLU A 38 -2.71 -5.24 -7.07
CA GLU A 38 -2.95 -6.14 -5.95
C GLU A 38 -1.58 -6.60 -5.38
N ILE A 39 -1.49 -6.63 -4.05
CA ILE A 39 -0.21 -6.66 -3.34
C ILE A 39 0.54 -8.00 -3.45
N THR A 40 -0.17 -9.11 -3.61
CA THR A 40 0.40 -10.45 -3.68
C THR A 40 0.88 -10.85 -5.08
N ARG A 41 0.85 -9.94 -6.06
CA ARG A 41 1.21 -10.20 -7.47
C ARG A 41 0.32 -11.25 -8.11
N GLY A 42 -0.96 -11.24 -7.77
CA GLY A 42 -1.95 -12.16 -8.33
C GLY A 42 -1.89 -13.57 -7.78
N GLN A 43 -1.20 -13.78 -6.64
CA GLN A 43 -1.32 -15.04 -5.90
C GLN A 43 -2.72 -15.18 -5.28
N ILE A 44 -3.33 -14.05 -4.88
CA ILE A 44 -4.74 -13.96 -4.54
C ILE A 44 -5.52 -13.33 -5.69
N THR A 45 -6.63 -13.96 -6.03
CA THR A 45 -7.54 -13.57 -7.12
C THR A 45 -8.99 -13.61 -6.61
N PRO A 46 -9.94 -13.04 -7.37
CA PRO A 46 -11.36 -13.16 -7.04
C PRO A 46 -11.87 -14.59 -6.91
N ASP A 47 -11.19 -15.56 -7.54
CA ASP A 47 -11.56 -16.98 -7.54
C ASP A 47 -10.78 -17.82 -6.52
N SER A 48 -9.82 -17.21 -5.81
CA SER A 48 -9.01 -17.91 -4.82
C SER A 48 -9.86 -18.45 -3.67
N THR A 49 -9.45 -19.56 -3.06
CA THR A 49 -10.02 -20.06 -1.81
C THR A 49 -9.04 -19.83 -0.66
N ALA A 50 -9.45 -20.14 0.57
CA ALA A 50 -8.57 -20.07 1.73
C ALA A 50 -7.30 -20.94 1.59
N ASP A 51 -7.33 -22.01 0.77
CA ASP A 51 -6.16 -22.85 0.50
C ASP A 51 -5.04 -22.11 -0.24
N ALA A 52 -5.36 -21.04 -0.99
CA ALA A 52 -4.36 -20.20 -1.64
C ALA A 52 -3.44 -19.53 -0.62
N LEU A 53 -3.97 -19.20 0.56
CA LEU A 53 -3.21 -18.55 1.64
C LEU A 53 -2.07 -19.44 2.15
N LEU A 54 -2.28 -20.76 2.19
CA LEU A 54 -1.27 -21.72 2.66
C LEU A 54 -0.09 -21.86 1.71
N ASN A 55 -0.23 -21.39 0.47
CA ASN A 55 0.78 -21.45 -0.58
C ASN A 55 1.34 -20.07 -0.96
N LEU A 56 1.03 -19.03 -0.17
CA LEU A 56 1.52 -17.68 -0.40
C LEU A 56 3.05 -17.62 -0.27
N ASP A 57 3.71 -17.12 -1.32
CA ASP A 57 5.09 -16.71 -1.29
C ASP A 57 5.19 -15.25 -0.78
N PHE A 58 5.53 -15.12 0.50
CA PHE A 58 5.80 -13.83 1.16
C PHE A 58 7.05 -13.12 0.60
N GLY A 59 7.88 -13.78 -0.21
CA GLY A 59 8.93 -13.12 -0.97
C GLY A 59 8.40 -12.29 -2.15
N LEU A 60 7.18 -12.58 -2.60
CA LEU A 60 6.54 -11.95 -3.74
C LEU A 60 5.46 -10.94 -3.35
N ILE A 61 5.11 -10.77 -2.08
CA ILE A 61 4.17 -9.71 -1.68
C ILE A 61 4.81 -8.31 -1.82
N HIS A 62 4.03 -7.28 -1.48
CA HIS A 62 4.43 -5.86 -1.55
C HIS A 62 4.89 -5.45 -2.94
N GLN A 63 4.09 -5.77 -3.96
CA GLN A 63 4.18 -5.07 -5.24
C GLN A 63 3.53 -3.69 -5.11
N ILE A 64 4.34 -2.65 -5.24
CA ILE A 64 3.93 -1.26 -5.01
C ILE A 64 4.30 -0.38 -6.21
N SER A 65 3.57 0.69 -6.43
CA SER A 65 3.74 1.56 -7.60
C SER A 65 4.78 2.65 -7.33
N GLY A 66 5.75 2.80 -8.22
CA GLY A 66 6.86 3.74 -8.10
C GLY A 66 8.19 3.22 -8.68
N PRO A 67 9.32 3.87 -8.37
CA PRO A 67 9.42 5.12 -7.62
C PRO A 67 9.23 6.37 -8.49
N VAL A 68 8.73 7.44 -7.88
CA VAL A 68 8.59 8.78 -8.46
C VAL A 68 9.64 9.70 -7.84
N ALA A 69 10.47 10.33 -8.66
CA ALA A 69 11.40 11.35 -8.21
C ALA A 69 10.75 12.74 -8.17
N ILE A 70 11.07 13.53 -7.15
CA ILE A 70 10.68 14.92 -7.02
C ILE A 70 11.90 15.78 -7.35
N ALA A 71 11.81 16.55 -8.43
CA ALA A 71 12.91 17.39 -8.90
C ALA A 71 13.35 18.38 -7.80
N GLY A 72 14.66 18.37 -7.51
CA GLY A 72 15.27 19.26 -6.52
C GLY A 72 15.08 18.85 -5.06
N ALA A 73 14.46 17.71 -4.76
CA ALA A 73 14.44 17.16 -3.41
C ALA A 73 15.82 16.59 -3.05
N GLU A 74 16.39 17.01 -1.92
CA GLU A 74 17.72 16.59 -1.45
C GLU A 74 17.66 16.00 -0.03
N PRO A 75 18.64 15.19 0.38
CA PRO A 75 18.72 14.69 1.75
C PRO A 75 18.66 15.82 2.78
N GLY A 76 17.71 15.72 3.72
CA GLY A 76 17.43 16.76 4.72
C GLY A 76 16.15 17.56 4.46
N ASP A 77 15.60 17.48 3.25
CA ASP A 77 14.29 18.04 2.94
C ASP A 77 13.14 17.23 3.55
N THR A 78 11.93 17.75 3.44
CA THR A 78 10.69 17.04 3.76
C THR A 78 9.79 17.01 2.53
N LEU A 79 9.43 15.81 2.07
CA LEU A 79 8.35 15.67 1.10
C LEU A 79 7.01 15.82 1.82
N VAL A 80 6.16 16.68 1.29
CA VAL A 80 4.77 16.85 1.72
C VAL A 80 3.88 16.14 0.69
N VAL A 81 3.17 15.11 1.13
CA VAL A 81 2.27 14.31 0.29
C VAL A 81 0.84 14.63 0.69
N GLU A 82 0.13 15.36 -0.15
CA GLU A 82 -1.32 15.60 0.00
C GLU A 82 -2.10 14.48 -0.68
N ILE A 83 -2.94 13.77 0.08
CA ILE A 83 -3.77 12.70 -0.46
C ILE A 83 -5.06 13.34 -0.96
N ILE A 84 -5.18 13.46 -2.28
CA ILE A 84 -6.32 14.13 -2.91
C ILE A 84 -7.54 13.22 -2.98
N GLU A 85 -7.33 11.97 -3.43
CA GLU A 85 -8.39 10.98 -3.62
C GLU A 85 -7.79 9.57 -3.58
N VAL A 86 -8.53 8.63 -3.01
CA VAL A 86 -8.25 7.20 -3.10
C VAL A 86 -9.55 6.50 -3.48
N LYS A 87 -9.50 5.67 -4.54
CA LYS A 87 -10.65 4.90 -5.02
C LYS A 87 -10.34 3.42 -4.94
N PRO A 88 -11.15 2.61 -4.24
CA PRO A 88 -10.99 1.17 -4.28
C PRO A 88 -11.22 0.63 -5.69
N LYS A 89 -10.62 -0.51 -6.00
CA LYS A 89 -10.95 -1.30 -7.19
C LYS A 89 -12.29 -2.00 -6.98
N ALA A 90 -12.71 -2.81 -7.95
CA ALA A 90 -14.01 -3.49 -7.90
C ALA A 90 -14.09 -4.62 -6.85
N TRP A 91 -12.96 -5.09 -6.33
CA TRP A 91 -12.90 -6.18 -5.37
C TRP A 91 -11.72 -6.02 -4.41
N GLY A 92 -11.80 -6.71 -3.27
CA GLY A 92 -10.71 -6.85 -2.31
C GLY A 92 -10.88 -8.12 -1.49
N TYR A 93 -10.01 -8.33 -0.51
CA TYR A 93 -10.09 -9.49 0.37
C TYR A 93 -9.58 -9.16 1.77
N SER A 94 -10.01 -9.95 2.74
CA SER A 94 -9.39 -10.04 4.07
C SER A 94 -9.11 -11.50 4.35
N PHE A 95 -8.05 -11.79 5.11
CA PHE A 95 -7.69 -13.16 5.40
C PHE A 95 -7.29 -13.39 6.85
N VAL A 96 -7.32 -14.66 7.24
CA VAL A 96 -6.65 -15.19 8.44
C VAL A 96 -5.74 -16.29 7.94
N LEU A 97 -4.46 -16.19 8.29
CA LEU A 97 -3.47 -17.22 8.01
C LEU A 97 -2.96 -17.80 9.34
N PRO A 98 -3.12 -19.12 9.58
CA PRO A 98 -2.59 -19.75 10.79
C PRO A 98 -1.08 -19.53 10.93
N GLY A 99 -0.63 -19.21 12.14
CA GLY A 99 0.78 -18.91 12.40
C GLY A 99 1.22 -17.48 12.03
N PHE A 100 0.31 -16.62 11.56
CA PHE A 100 0.61 -15.25 11.12
C PHE A 100 0.01 -14.16 12.02
N ASN A 101 0.74 -13.05 12.14
CA ASN A 101 0.40 -11.84 12.90
C ASN A 101 -0.04 -12.07 14.37
N LEU A 102 -0.85 -11.17 14.95
CA LEU A 102 -1.14 -11.09 16.37
C LEU A 102 -1.92 -12.31 16.90
N LEU A 103 -2.78 -12.87 16.06
CA LEU A 103 -3.69 -13.96 16.42
C LEU A 103 -3.11 -15.36 16.17
N LYS A 104 -1.83 -15.45 15.78
CA LYS A 104 -1.16 -16.71 15.40
C LYS A 104 -1.22 -17.83 16.43
N ASP A 105 -1.27 -17.49 17.72
CA ASP A 105 -1.22 -18.44 18.84
C ASP A 105 -2.63 -18.74 19.41
N ASP A 106 -3.69 -18.09 18.91
CA ASP A 106 -5.06 -18.30 19.36
C ASP A 106 -5.68 -19.50 18.63
N GLU A 107 -6.21 -20.47 19.40
CA GLU A 107 -6.81 -21.70 18.88
C GLU A 107 -7.97 -21.44 17.91
N ALA A 108 -8.67 -20.31 18.03
CA ALA A 108 -9.77 -19.94 17.16
C ALA A 108 -9.33 -19.55 15.74
N PHE A 109 -8.04 -19.24 15.53
CA PHE A 109 -7.49 -18.73 14.26
C PHE A 109 -6.54 -19.71 13.57
N GLN A 110 -6.67 -21.01 13.89
CA GLN A 110 -5.83 -22.08 13.32
C GLN A 110 -6.38 -22.67 12.01
N THR A 111 -7.49 -22.13 11.49
CA THR A 111 -8.04 -22.49 10.18
C THR A 111 -7.88 -21.30 9.22
N PRO A 112 -7.32 -21.48 8.01
CA PRO A 112 -7.23 -20.39 7.06
C PRO A 112 -8.62 -19.89 6.66
N TYR A 113 -8.77 -18.58 6.57
CA TYR A 113 -10.02 -17.95 6.18
C TYR A 113 -9.75 -16.87 5.14
N LEU A 114 -10.55 -16.84 4.08
CA LEU A 114 -10.49 -15.83 3.04
C LEU A 114 -11.89 -15.29 2.81
N LYS A 115 -12.07 -13.98 2.97
CA LYS A 115 -13.30 -13.26 2.67
C LYS A 115 -13.04 -12.36 1.47
N HIS A 116 -13.75 -12.60 0.38
CA HIS A 116 -13.82 -11.67 -0.75
C HIS A 116 -14.84 -10.58 -0.47
N TRP A 117 -14.50 -9.38 -0.92
CA TRP A 117 -15.34 -8.20 -0.84
C TRP A 117 -15.71 -7.73 -2.23
N ASP A 118 -17.00 -7.53 -2.47
CA ASP A 118 -17.48 -6.74 -3.60
C ASP A 118 -17.37 -5.26 -3.23
N LEU A 119 -16.51 -4.53 -3.93
CA LEU A 119 -16.24 -3.12 -3.70
C LEU A 119 -16.89 -2.22 -4.74
N THR A 120 -17.81 -2.75 -5.55
CA THR A 120 -18.58 -1.98 -6.54
C THR A 120 -19.72 -1.15 -5.92
N GLY A 121 -19.99 -1.37 -4.63
CA GLY A 121 -20.98 -0.64 -3.85
C GLY A 121 -20.67 0.86 -3.69
N ASN A 122 -21.67 1.62 -3.25
CA ASN A 122 -21.57 3.07 -3.10
C ASN A 122 -20.99 3.45 -1.72
N GLY A 123 -19.70 3.22 -1.52
CA GLY A 123 -18.99 3.63 -0.31
C GLY A 123 -19.11 2.66 0.87
N GLU A 124 -19.62 1.44 0.66
CA GLU A 124 -19.71 0.39 1.67
C GLU A 124 -19.77 -1.00 1.02
N ALA A 125 -19.45 -2.04 1.80
CA ALA A 125 -19.59 -3.44 1.41
C ALA A 125 -20.21 -4.28 2.53
N GLU A 126 -20.99 -5.30 2.16
CA GLU A 126 -21.61 -6.22 3.11
C GLU A 126 -20.59 -7.27 3.60
N PHE A 127 -20.36 -7.29 4.91
CA PHE A 127 -19.53 -8.31 5.56
C PHE A 127 -20.30 -9.62 5.72
N MET A 128 -21.49 -9.51 6.30
CA MET A 128 -22.46 -10.59 6.56
C MET A 128 -23.87 -10.02 6.56
N PRO A 129 -24.94 -10.84 6.49
CA PRO A 129 -26.32 -10.36 6.47
C PRO A 129 -26.61 -9.34 7.59
N GLY A 130 -26.89 -8.10 7.20
CA GLY A 130 -27.20 -7.00 8.12
C GLY A 130 -25.99 -6.33 8.78
N ILE A 131 -24.76 -6.68 8.38
CA ILE A 131 -23.51 -6.05 8.81
C ILE A 131 -22.80 -5.48 7.58
N VAL A 132 -22.81 -4.16 7.47
CA VAL A 132 -22.14 -3.40 6.41
C VAL A 132 -20.92 -2.67 6.96
N VAL A 133 -19.88 -2.56 6.15
CA VAL A 133 -18.64 -1.86 6.50
C VAL A 133 -18.46 -0.69 5.52
N PRO A 134 -18.34 0.56 6.01
CA PRO A 134 -18.11 1.71 5.16
C PRO A 134 -16.68 1.72 4.62
N PHE A 135 -16.51 2.32 3.45
CA PHE A 135 -15.21 2.58 2.85
C PHE A 135 -14.59 3.82 3.45
N GLU A 136 -13.33 3.69 3.87
CA GLU A 136 -12.44 4.77 4.27
C GLU A 136 -11.08 4.49 3.60
N PRO A 137 -10.99 4.66 2.27
CA PRO A 137 -9.90 4.09 1.51
C PRO A 137 -8.60 4.88 1.69
N PHE A 138 -7.49 4.14 1.81
CA PHE A 138 -6.15 4.70 1.93
C PHE A 138 -5.09 3.73 1.38
N CYS A 139 -3.87 4.22 1.20
CA CYS A 139 -2.70 3.38 0.95
C CYS A 139 -2.02 3.04 2.28
N GLY A 140 -1.96 1.77 2.66
CA GLY A 140 -1.21 1.28 3.83
C GLY A 140 0.28 1.54 3.67
N LEU A 141 0.78 1.44 2.44
CA LEU A 141 2.16 1.73 2.10
C LEU A 141 2.32 3.08 1.38
N MET A 142 3.05 4.00 2.00
CA MET A 142 3.51 5.26 1.40
C MET A 142 4.88 5.64 1.95
N GLY A 143 5.90 5.79 1.10
CA GLY A 143 7.26 6.04 1.57
C GLY A 143 8.23 6.53 0.51
N LEU A 144 9.40 6.96 0.98
CA LEU A 144 10.57 7.33 0.17
C LEU A 144 11.64 6.23 0.22
N ALA A 145 12.61 6.26 -0.70
CA ALA A 145 13.77 5.39 -0.60
C ALA A 145 14.65 5.77 0.62
N PRO A 146 15.00 4.81 1.50
CA PRO A 146 15.96 5.04 2.58
C PRO A 146 17.37 5.26 2.05
N ALA A 147 18.24 5.97 2.78
CA ALA A 147 19.65 6.15 2.38
C ALA A 147 20.51 4.87 2.49
N GLU A 148 20.02 3.85 3.19
CA GLU A 148 20.71 2.56 3.37
C GLU A 148 20.94 1.88 2.00
N PRO A 149 22.17 1.43 1.68
CA PRO A 149 22.48 0.84 0.39
C PRO A 149 21.89 -0.56 0.22
N GLY A 150 21.63 -0.94 -1.04
CA GLY A 150 21.12 -2.26 -1.41
C GLY A 150 19.59 -2.33 -1.42
N GLU A 151 19.07 -3.55 -1.59
CA GLU A 151 17.64 -3.81 -1.60
C GLU A 151 17.12 -4.06 -0.19
N LEU A 152 16.10 -3.32 0.20
CA LEU A 152 15.51 -3.39 1.53
C LEU A 152 14.06 -3.83 1.46
N SER A 153 13.63 -4.61 2.44
CA SER A 153 12.24 -5.03 2.54
C SER A 153 11.30 -3.83 2.66
N THR A 154 10.21 -3.88 1.91
CA THR A 154 9.05 -2.97 1.93
C THR A 154 8.06 -3.31 3.05
N VAL A 155 8.19 -4.48 3.68
CA VAL A 155 7.27 -4.97 4.72
C VAL A 155 7.32 -4.15 6.01
N PRO A 156 8.47 -3.92 6.66
CA PRO A 156 8.47 -3.09 7.85
C PRO A 156 8.33 -1.59 7.49
N PRO A 157 7.59 -0.80 8.29
CA PRO A 157 7.71 0.66 8.23
C PRO A 157 9.14 1.11 8.53
N ARG A 158 9.48 2.27 8.01
CA ARG A 158 10.77 2.94 8.18
C ARG A 158 10.53 4.40 8.57
N ARG A 159 11.60 5.08 8.98
CA ARG A 159 11.56 6.53 9.27
C ARG A 159 11.14 7.40 8.07
N VAL A 160 11.30 6.87 6.86
CA VAL A 160 10.92 7.49 5.58
C VAL A 160 9.52 7.08 5.10
N GLY A 161 8.67 6.56 5.99
CA GLY A 161 7.37 5.98 5.64
C GLY A 161 7.48 4.47 5.38
N GLY A 162 6.78 3.97 4.38
CA GLY A 162 6.69 2.54 4.07
C GLY A 162 5.36 1.97 4.52
N ASN A 163 5.35 0.74 5.05
CA ASN A 163 4.13 0.07 5.51
C ASN A 163 3.62 0.67 6.82
N LEU A 164 2.90 1.78 6.70
CA LEU A 164 2.45 2.58 7.83
C LEU A 164 1.15 2.03 8.40
N ASP A 165 0.23 1.61 7.53
CA ASP A 165 -1.08 1.03 7.87
C ASP A 165 -1.89 1.93 8.81
N ILE A 166 -1.75 3.25 8.62
CA ILE A 166 -2.45 4.29 9.37
C ILE A 166 -3.76 4.61 8.63
N ARG A 167 -4.87 4.05 9.11
CA ARG A 167 -6.21 4.22 8.50
C ARG A 167 -6.68 5.68 8.37
N GLN A 168 -6.06 6.60 9.09
CA GLN A 168 -6.38 8.03 9.00
C GLN A 168 -5.71 8.72 7.80
N LEU A 169 -4.82 8.05 7.05
CA LEU A 169 -4.20 8.58 5.83
C LEU A 169 -5.14 8.54 4.61
N ILE A 170 -6.33 9.13 4.77
CA ILE A 170 -7.39 9.20 3.75
C ILE A 170 -7.30 10.49 2.93
N ALA A 171 -8.17 10.60 1.91
CA ALA A 171 -8.36 11.82 1.14
C ALA A 171 -8.57 13.06 2.04
N GLY A 172 -7.85 14.14 1.75
CA GLY A 172 -7.83 15.37 2.54
C GLY A 172 -6.76 15.42 3.64
N THR A 173 -5.97 14.36 3.82
CA THR A 173 -4.86 14.35 4.78
C THR A 173 -3.51 14.62 4.12
N THR A 174 -2.53 14.97 4.95
CA THR A 174 -1.17 15.30 4.52
C THR A 174 -0.16 14.47 5.30
N LEU A 175 0.71 13.76 4.58
CA LEU A 175 1.82 12.98 5.13
C LEU A 175 3.13 13.72 4.89
N TYR A 176 3.98 13.79 5.93
CA TYR A 176 5.28 14.44 5.87
C TYR A 176 6.37 13.37 5.99
N LEU A 177 7.24 13.27 4.98
CA LEU A 177 8.28 12.25 4.90
C LEU A 177 9.68 12.89 4.81
N PRO A 178 10.65 12.50 5.65
CA PRO A 178 12.01 13.01 5.55
C PRO A 178 12.70 12.45 4.30
N VAL A 179 13.29 13.33 3.50
CA VAL A 179 14.05 12.96 2.30
C VAL A 179 15.45 12.53 2.72
N GLU A 180 15.87 11.33 2.33
CA GLU A 180 17.19 10.77 2.62
C GLU A 180 18.06 10.56 1.37
N VAL A 181 17.45 10.62 0.20
CA VAL A 181 18.05 10.34 -1.11
C VAL A 181 17.61 11.43 -2.07
N GLU A 182 18.48 11.84 -2.98
CA GLU A 182 18.14 12.78 -4.05
C GLU A 182 16.88 12.31 -4.80
N GLY A 183 15.95 13.24 -5.02
CA GLY A 183 14.66 12.96 -5.64
C GLY A 183 13.65 12.25 -4.74
N GLY A 184 14.02 11.79 -3.55
CA GLY A 184 13.15 11.09 -2.59
C GLY A 184 12.73 9.67 -3.01
N LEU A 185 12.42 9.44 -4.29
CA LEU A 185 11.98 8.15 -4.84
C LEU A 185 10.71 7.63 -4.13
N PHE A 186 9.64 8.42 -4.21
CA PHE A 186 8.35 8.12 -3.59
C PHE A 186 7.65 6.92 -4.24
N ALA A 187 7.11 6.02 -3.43
CA ALA A 187 6.27 4.93 -3.87
C ALA A 187 5.08 4.73 -2.93
N CYS A 188 3.98 4.22 -3.48
CA CYS A 188 2.80 3.86 -2.69
C CYS A 188 2.09 2.62 -3.24
N GLY A 189 1.30 1.98 -2.38
CA GLY A 189 0.57 0.76 -2.69
C GLY A 189 -0.13 0.25 -1.45
N ASP A 190 -0.40 -1.06 -1.44
CA ASP A 190 -1.10 -1.72 -0.34
C ASP A 190 -2.41 -1.02 0.03
N CYS A 191 -3.31 -0.88 -0.94
CA CYS A 191 -4.50 -0.07 -0.75
C CYS A 191 -5.59 -0.85 -0.01
N HIS A 192 -6.13 -0.24 1.05
CA HIS A 192 -7.24 -0.78 1.81
C HIS A 192 -8.51 -0.01 1.46
N ALA A 193 -9.63 -0.71 1.28
CA ALA A 193 -10.93 -0.06 1.22
C ALA A 193 -11.35 0.47 2.61
N THR A 194 -10.89 -0.19 3.67
CA THR A 194 -11.09 0.15 5.08
C THR A 194 -10.16 -0.72 5.92
N GLN A 195 -9.75 -0.26 7.10
CA GLN A 195 -8.93 -1.01 8.03
C GLN A 195 -9.27 -0.63 9.47
N GLY A 196 -9.20 -1.60 10.39
CA GLY A 196 -9.24 -1.33 11.84
C GLY A 196 -7.88 -0.86 12.36
N ASP A 197 -7.87 -0.20 13.53
CA ASP A 197 -6.60 0.13 14.20
C ASP A 197 -5.89 -1.17 14.64
N GLY A 198 -4.60 -1.26 14.32
CA GLY A 198 -3.73 -2.37 14.69
C GLY A 198 -3.71 -3.55 13.74
N GLU A 199 -4.58 -3.60 12.73
CA GLU A 199 -4.55 -4.62 11.66
C GLU A 199 -4.30 -6.05 12.18
N VAL A 200 -5.12 -6.48 13.15
CA VAL A 200 -4.77 -7.62 14.02
C VAL A 200 -4.67 -8.98 13.31
N CYS A 201 -5.40 -9.16 12.20
CA CYS A 201 -5.29 -10.37 11.37
C CYS A 201 -4.12 -10.32 10.38
N GLY A 202 -3.55 -9.12 10.19
CA GLY A 202 -2.60 -8.76 9.16
C GLY A 202 -3.19 -8.73 7.77
#